data_AF-A0A8J6L5E8-F1
#
_entry.id   AF-A0A8J6L5E8-F1
#
_cell.length_a   1.000
_cell.length_b   1.000
_cell.length_c   1.000
_cell.angle_alpha   90.00
_cell.angle_beta   90.00
_cell.angle_gamma   90.00
#
_symmetry.space_group_name_H-M   'P 1'
#
loop_
_entity.id
_entity.type
_entity.pdbx_description
1 polymer ?
#
loop_
_entity_poly.entity_id
_entity_poly.type
_entity_poly.pdbx_seq_one_letter_code
_entity_poly.pdbx_strand_id
1 'polypeptide(L)'
;MEATVSGESCPGKLIEIHGKTSLFLEGQIHPELEGVEIVIIEKGASSPLITVFTDDKGAYSVGPLHSDLEYTVTFQKEGYILTAVEGTVGDFKAYALAGVSFEIKSEDDQPLPGVLLSLSGSVFRSNLLTQDNGILTFSNLSLGQYYFKSMMKEFRSEPSSQMIEVQEGQNLRITITGFRTAYSCYGTVSSLNGEPEQGIAVEAVGQKDCSIYGEDTVTDEEGKFRLRELLPGCMYHVGNNDVDDVNIIVFRQINQFDLSGNVVTSSEYLSTLWVKLFRSENLDNPIQKVSLGQSLFHFPLLLRDGENYVVLLDSTLPRSQYDYAFRKYLSLQWATTNTSLCFSVPRGSYPSRTLHKGPTSPCP
;
A
#
# COMPACT_ATOMS: atom_id res chain seq x y z
N MET A 1 -16.26 -47.06 54.71
CA MET A 1 -17.54 -46.92 55.45
C MET A 1 -18.08 -48.32 55.65
N GLU A 2 -17.99 -48.84 56.87
CA GLU A 2 -18.70 -50.07 57.24
C GLU A 2 -20.09 -49.69 57.77
N ALA A 3 -21.12 -50.37 57.27
CA ALA A 3 -22.49 -50.20 57.72
C ALA A 3 -22.93 -51.45 58.48
N THR A 4 -23.29 -51.29 59.75
CA THR A 4 -23.89 -52.34 60.57
C THR A 4 -25.41 -52.17 60.59
N VAL A 5 -26.14 -53.22 60.23
CA VAL A 5 -27.60 -53.23 60.20
C VAL A 5 -28.13 -53.78 61.52
N SER A 6 -28.84 -52.94 62.28
CA SER A 6 -29.51 -53.32 63.53
C SER A 6 -31.03 -53.14 63.39
N GLY A 7 -31.72 -54.17 62.88
CA GLY A 7 -33.18 -54.24 62.79
C GLY A 7 -33.67 -55.34 61.84
N GLU A 8 -34.83 -55.95 62.12
CA GLU A 8 -35.48 -57.00 61.31
C GLU A 8 -36.11 -56.51 60.00
N SER A 9 -35.92 -55.24 59.63
CA SER A 9 -36.35 -54.70 58.34
C SER A 9 -35.14 -54.45 57.44
N CYS A 10 -35.06 -55.20 56.33
CA CYS A 10 -34.09 -54.94 55.25
C CYS A 10 -34.13 -53.46 54.85
N PRO A 11 -32.99 -52.76 54.75
CA PRO A 11 -32.96 -51.42 54.19
C PRO A 11 -33.52 -51.47 52.76
N GLY A 12 -34.66 -50.82 52.57
CA GLY A 12 -35.30 -50.67 51.29
C GLY A 12 -34.40 -49.90 50.31
N LYS A 13 -34.41 -50.38 49.07
CA LYS A 13 -33.64 -49.93 47.89
C LYS A 13 -32.20 -50.45 47.81
N LEU A 14 -32.07 -51.55 47.07
CA LEU A 14 -30.84 -51.91 46.36
C LEU A 14 -30.42 -50.71 45.51
N ILE A 15 -29.24 -50.15 45.78
CA ILE A 15 -28.62 -49.18 44.89
C ILE A 15 -28.07 -49.99 43.71
N GLU A 16 -28.65 -49.84 42.53
CA GLU A 16 -28.06 -50.36 41.30
C GLU A 16 -26.79 -49.58 40.99
N ILE A 17 -25.64 -50.24 41.15
CA ILE A 17 -24.34 -49.69 40.77
C ILE A 17 -24.07 -50.16 39.35
N HIS A 18 -24.14 -49.24 38.39
CA HIS A 18 -23.72 -49.50 37.02
C HIS A 18 -22.22 -49.24 36.90
N GLY A 19 -21.44 -50.31 36.77
CA GLY A 19 -20.05 -50.21 36.34
C GLY A 19 -20.00 -49.78 34.88
N LYS A 20 -19.34 -48.65 34.60
CA LYS A 20 -18.98 -48.23 33.25
C LYS A 20 -17.53 -48.60 32.96
N THR A 21 -17.24 -48.89 31.70
CA THR A 21 -15.87 -49.04 31.21
C THR A 21 -15.12 -47.72 31.37
N SER A 22 -13.90 -47.78 31.92
CA SER A 22 -13.01 -46.62 31.95
C SER A 22 -12.34 -46.43 30.58
N LEU A 23 -12.17 -45.17 30.17
CA LEU A 23 -11.35 -44.80 29.01
C LEU A 23 -9.94 -44.40 29.49
N PHE A 24 -8.90 -44.91 28.84
CA PHE A 24 -7.54 -44.43 28.99
C PHE A 24 -7.09 -43.84 27.66
N LEU A 25 -6.50 -42.65 27.69
CA LEU A 25 -5.88 -42.00 26.54
C LEU A 25 -4.38 -42.19 26.68
N GLU A 26 -3.81 -42.98 25.78
CA GLU A 26 -2.41 -43.37 25.79
C GLU A 26 -1.79 -43.13 24.42
N GLY A 27 -0.49 -42.86 24.42
CA GLY A 27 0.24 -42.67 23.18
C GLY A 27 1.73 -42.44 23.40
N GLN A 28 2.45 -42.39 22.29
CA GLN A 28 3.89 -42.21 22.26
C GLN A 28 4.33 -41.14 21.25
N ILE A 29 5.35 -40.37 21.62
CA ILE A 29 6.01 -39.40 20.74
C ILE A 29 7.20 -40.06 20.05
N HIS A 30 7.33 -39.84 18.75
CA HIS A 30 8.39 -40.37 17.91
C HIS A 30 9.15 -39.26 17.17
N PRO A 31 10.49 -39.14 17.32
CA PRO A 31 11.34 -39.91 18.24
C PRO A 31 11.00 -39.63 19.72
N GLU A 32 11.52 -40.47 20.63
CA GLU A 32 11.28 -40.36 22.07
C GLU A 32 11.61 -38.95 22.56
N LEU A 33 10.63 -38.28 23.17
CA LEU A 33 10.75 -36.86 23.55
C LEU A 33 10.03 -36.60 24.87
N GLU A 34 10.82 -36.33 25.91
CA GLU A 34 10.35 -35.99 27.26
C GLU A 34 9.77 -34.57 27.34
N GLY A 35 8.79 -34.36 28.23
CA GLY A 35 8.30 -33.02 28.55
C GLY A 35 7.47 -32.36 27.45
N VAL A 36 6.87 -33.14 26.54
CA VAL A 36 5.83 -32.66 25.65
C VAL A 36 4.56 -32.46 26.48
N GLU A 37 4.00 -31.26 26.46
CA GLU A 37 2.79 -30.96 27.18
C GLU A 37 1.57 -31.46 26.41
N ILE A 38 0.74 -32.24 27.08
CA ILE A 38 -0.47 -32.85 26.55
C ILE A 38 -1.65 -32.28 27.31
N VAL A 39 -2.52 -31.59 26.59
CA VAL A 39 -3.70 -30.94 27.16
C VAL A 39 -4.93 -31.68 26.64
N ILE A 40 -5.72 -32.20 27.58
CA ILE A 40 -6.96 -32.94 27.29
C ILE A 40 -8.14 -32.05 27.67
N ILE A 41 -9.04 -31.85 26.72
CA ILE A 41 -10.23 -31.02 26.85
C ILE A 41 -11.46 -31.87 26.55
N GLU A 42 -12.44 -31.89 27.44
CA GLU A 42 -13.74 -32.48 27.14
C GLU A 42 -14.44 -31.66 26.06
N LYS A 43 -15.02 -32.32 25.05
CA LYS A 43 -15.65 -31.64 23.92
C LYS A 43 -16.81 -30.76 24.39
N GLY A 44 -16.68 -29.45 24.20
CA GLY A 44 -17.66 -28.45 24.65
C GLY A 44 -17.28 -27.73 25.94
N ALA A 45 -16.21 -28.13 26.63
CA ALA A 45 -15.65 -27.41 27.76
C ALA A 45 -14.73 -26.26 27.31
N SER A 46 -14.71 -25.17 28.08
CA SER A 46 -13.87 -24.00 27.81
C SER A 46 -12.50 -24.05 28.50
N SER A 47 -12.29 -24.99 29.42
CA SER A 47 -11.07 -25.12 30.21
C SER A 47 -10.49 -26.53 30.07
N PRO A 48 -9.16 -26.69 30.17
CA PRO A 48 -8.53 -28.00 30.13
C PRO A 48 -9.00 -28.86 31.30
N LEU A 49 -9.27 -30.14 31.03
CA LEU A 49 -9.65 -31.11 32.05
C LEU A 49 -8.40 -31.61 32.78
N ILE A 50 -7.39 -32.02 32.01
CA ILE A 50 -6.13 -32.57 32.51
C ILE A 50 -4.98 -32.06 31.63
N THR A 51 -3.85 -31.79 32.27
CA THR A 51 -2.57 -31.50 31.61
C THR A 51 -1.51 -32.45 32.15
N VAL A 52 -0.83 -33.17 31.27
CA VAL A 52 0.27 -34.08 31.61
C VAL A 52 1.46 -33.83 30.70
N PHE A 53 2.61 -34.39 31.07
CA PHE A 53 3.83 -34.32 30.29
C PHE A 53 4.30 -35.73 29.95
N THR A 54 4.93 -35.89 28.78
CA THR A 54 5.57 -37.15 28.41
C THR A 54 6.77 -37.47 29.30
N ASP A 55 6.99 -38.76 29.56
CA ASP A 55 8.14 -39.26 30.31
C ASP A 55 9.43 -39.31 29.46
N ASP A 56 10.52 -39.82 30.05
CA ASP A 56 11.84 -39.97 29.41
C ASP A 56 11.82 -40.86 28.16
N LYS A 57 10.78 -41.68 27.97
CA LYS A 57 10.56 -42.54 26.81
C LYS A 57 9.56 -41.95 25.81
N GLY A 58 9.12 -40.71 26.03
CA GLY A 58 8.13 -40.03 25.20
C GLY A 58 6.72 -40.61 25.30
N ALA A 59 6.42 -41.40 26.32
CA ALA A 59 5.11 -42.00 26.53
C ALA A 59 4.23 -41.14 27.44
N TYR A 60 2.92 -41.26 27.27
CA TYR A 60 1.94 -40.70 28.20
C TYR A 60 0.73 -41.63 28.35
N SER A 61 0.09 -41.60 29.53
CA SER A 61 -1.17 -42.27 29.78
C SER A 61 -2.02 -41.42 30.72
N VAL A 62 -3.28 -41.20 30.34
CA VAL A 62 -4.24 -40.42 31.11
C VAL A 62 -5.53 -41.22 31.29
N GLY A 63 -5.89 -41.45 32.54
CA GLY A 63 -7.13 -42.10 32.91
C GLY A 63 -7.15 -42.50 34.40
N PRO A 64 -8.26 -43.08 34.87
CA PRO A 64 -9.46 -43.43 34.10
C PRO A 64 -10.37 -42.23 33.79
N LEU A 65 -10.80 -42.09 32.54
CA LEU A 65 -11.75 -41.08 32.05
C LEU A 65 -13.14 -41.71 31.79
N HIS A 66 -14.16 -40.86 31.70
CA HIS A 66 -15.53 -41.27 31.40
C HIS A 66 -15.67 -41.68 29.93
N SER A 67 -15.98 -42.95 29.66
CA SER A 67 -16.06 -43.47 28.28
C SER A 67 -17.24 -42.94 27.46
N ASP A 68 -18.22 -42.30 28.10
CA ASP A 68 -19.40 -41.69 27.47
C ASP A 68 -19.19 -40.23 27.04
N LEU A 69 -18.02 -39.65 27.34
CA LEU A 69 -17.64 -38.30 26.94
C LEU A 69 -16.62 -38.36 25.79
N GLU A 70 -16.66 -37.35 24.93
CA GLU A 70 -15.67 -37.16 23.88
C GLU A 70 -14.59 -36.18 24.34
N TYR A 71 -13.33 -36.48 24.04
CA TYR A 71 -12.18 -35.66 24.44
C TYR A 71 -11.38 -35.22 23.21
N THR A 72 -10.82 -34.02 23.27
CA THR A 72 -9.85 -33.48 22.32
C THR A 72 -8.49 -33.45 23.01
N VAL A 73 -7.45 -33.95 22.33
CA VAL A 73 -6.08 -33.96 22.83
C VAL A 73 -5.24 -33.02 21.97
N THR A 74 -4.59 -32.05 22.61
CA THR A 74 -3.67 -31.12 21.95
C THR A 74 -2.29 -31.24 22.57
N PHE A 75 -1.26 -31.11 21.74
CA PHE A 75 0.13 -31.32 22.12
C PHE A 75 0.92 -30.06 21.84
N GLN A 76 1.80 -29.67 22.76
CA GLN A 76 2.65 -28.50 22.58
C GLN A 76 4.04 -28.71 23.18
N LYS A 77 5.05 -28.23 22.47
CA LYS A 77 6.43 -28.12 22.93
C LYS A 77 7.15 -27.03 22.14
N GLU A 78 7.81 -26.12 22.85
CA GLU A 78 8.57 -25.04 22.22
C GLU A 78 9.68 -25.60 21.34
N GLY A 79 9.84 -25.05 20.12
CA GLY A 79 10.86 -25.49 19.18
C GLY A 79 10.54 -26.80 18.46
N TYR A 80 9.32 -27.33 18.54
CA TYR A 80 8.92 -28.55 17.84
C TYR A 80 7.57 -28.36 17.11
N ILE A 81 7.43 -29.05 15.97
CA ILE A 81 6.14 -29.30 15.33
C ILE A 81 5.74 -30.73 15.61
N LEU A 82 4.51 -30.93 16.09
CA LEU A 82 3.95 -32.23 16.43
C LEU A 82 2.85 -32.57 15.42
N THR A 83 2.94 -33.74 14.78
CA THR A 83 1.95 -34.22 13.81
C THR A 83 1.42 -35.59 14.21
N ALA A 84 0.10 -35.77 14.23
CA ALA A 84 -0.51 -37.07 14.55
C ALA A 84 -0.06 -38.16 13.57
N VAL A 85 0.14 -39.38 14.08
CA VAL A 85 0.43 -40.56 13.27
C VAL A 85 -0.88 -41.16 12.78
N GLU A 86 -1.05 -41.26 11.45
CA GLU A 86 -2.23 -41.86 10.84
C GLU A 86 -2.46 -43.30 11.35
N GLY A 87 -3.71 -43.60 11.71
CA GLY A 87 -4.11 -44.92 12.21
C GLY A 87 -3.96 -45.11 13.72
N THR A 88 -3.47 -44.10 14.45
CA THR A 88 -3.36 -44.11 15.92
C THR A 88 -4.18 -42.96 16.52
N VAL A 89 -4.61 -43.10 17.78
CA VAL A 89 -5.40 -42.08 18.48
C VAL A 89 -4.52 -41.17 19.36
N GLY A 90 -3.29 -41.60 19.66
CA GLY A 90 -2.41 -40.92 20.61
C GLY A 90 -0.94 -40.81 20.20
N ASP A 91 -0.52 -41.38 19.06
CA ASP A 91 0.89 -41.33 18.68
C ASP A 91 1.17 -40.12 17.79
N PHE A 92 2.29 -39.44 18.04
CA PHE A 92 2.67 -38.22 17.34
C PHE A 92 4.12 -38.28 16.89
N LYS A 93 4.39 -37.71 15.71
CA LYS A 93 5.74 -37.42 15.25
C LYS A 93 6.15 -36.03 15.69
N ALA A 94 7.31 -35.92 16.30
CA ALA A 94 7.92 -34.66 16.64
C ALA A 94 9.02 -34.31 15.63
N TYR A 95 8.97 -33.09 15.12
CA TYR A 95 10.00 -32.52 14.26
C TYR A 95 10.61 -31.31 14.94
N ALA A 96 11.91 -31.36 15.20
CA ALA A 96 12.63 -30.23 15.79
C ALA A 96 12.72 -29.06 14.78
N LEU A 97 12.32 -27.88 15.23
CA LEU A 97 12.46 -26.66 14.46
C LEU A 97 13.91 -26.18 14.51
N ALA A 98 14.36 -25.63 13.40
CA ALA A 98 15.70 -25.15 13.19
C ALA A 98 15.81 -23.64 13.41
N GLY A 99 17.05 -23.19 13.60
CA GLY A 99 17.45 -21.80 13.64
C GLY A 99 18.53 -21.50 12.60
N VAL A 100 18.45 -20.32 11.98
CA VAL A 100 19.52 -19.81 11.10
C VAL A 100 19.99 -18.46 11.64
N SER A 101 21.27 -18.38 11.96
CA SER A 101 21.93 -17.15 12.39
C SER A 101 22.83 -16.61 11.29
N PHE A 102 22.65 -15.33 10.98
CA PHE A 102 23.51 -14.57 10.08
C PHE A 102 24.41 -13.66 10.90
N GLU A 103 25.70 -13.72 10.62
CA GLU A 103 26.71 -12.80 11.15
C GLU A 103 27.19 -11.91 10.01
N ILE A 104 26.90 -10.62 10.11
CA ILE A 104 27.17 -9.65 9.06
C ILE A 104 28.23 -8.67 9.56
N LYS A 105 29.36 -8.64 8.86
CA LYS A 105 30.54 -7.87 9.24
C LYS A 105 31.17 -7.16 8.04
N SER A 106 31.95 -6.13 8.29
CA SER A 106 32.72 -5.42 7.27
C SER A 106 33.98 -6.21 6.86
N GLU A 107 34.71 -5.71 5.87
CA GLU A 107 36.03 -6.20 5.48
C GLU A 107 37.06 -6.17 6.63
N ASP A 108 36.87 -5.27 7.60
CA ASP A 108 37.73 -5.11 8.79
C ASP A 108 37.20 -5.89 10.02
N ASP A 109 36.34 -6.90 9.79
CA ASP A 109 35.71 -7.74 10.82
C ASP A 109 34.85 -6.96 11.84
N GLN A 110 34.42 -5.74 11.52
CA GLN A 110 33.52 -4.97 12.39
C GLN A 110 32.06 -5.36 12.13
N PRO A 111 31.22 -5.51 13.17
CA PRO A 111 29.80 -5.82 12.98
C PRO A 111 29.10 -4.70 12.20
N LEU A 112 28.22 -5.07 11.26
CA LEU A 112 27.48 -4.12 10.44
C LEU A 112 26.00 -4.03 10.88
N PRO A 113 25.58 -2.96 11.59
CA PRO A 113 24.18 -2.70 11.91
C PRO A 113 23.41 -2.14 10.71
N GLY A 114 22.08 -2.29 10.73
CA GLY A 114 21.17 -1.72 9.74
C GLY A 114 21.15 -2.42 8.39
N VAL A 115 21.74 -3.62 8.28
CA VAL A 115 21.67 -4.46 7.07
C VAL A 115 20.31 -5.14 7.03
N LEU A 116 19.56 -4.95 5.95
CA LEU A 116 18.28 -5.62 5.74
C LEU A 116 18.52 -7.03 5.22
N LEU A 117 18.06 -8.03 5.95
CA LEU A 117 18.11 -9.42 5.54
C LEU A 117 16.71 -10.00 5.40
N SER A 118 16.39 -10.44 4.18
CA SER A 118 15.19 -11.17 3.85
C SER A 118 15.48 -12.66 3.83
N LEU A 119 14.63 -13.47 4.45
CA LEU A 119 14.66 -14.93 4.38
C LEU A 119 13.30 -15.43 3.90
N SER A 120 13.31 -16.21 2.82
CA SER A 120 12.10 -16.75 2.18
C SER A 120 12.24 -18.26 1.97
N GLY A 121 11.24 -19.02 2.37
CA GLY A 121 11.07 -20.44 2.04
C GLY A 121 9.72 -20.66 1.36
N SER A 122 9.23 -21.91 1.34
CA SER A 122 7.95 -22.25 0.70
C SER A 122 6.76 -21.44 1.26
N VAL A 123 6.64 -21.41 2.59
CA VAL A 123 5.55 -20.70 3.30
C VAL A 123 6.10 -19.59 4.19
N PHE A 124 7.36 -19.71 4.63
CA PHE A 124 8.01 -18.75 5.51
C PHE A 124 8.51 -17.53 4.73
N ARG A 125 8.23 -16.33 5.21
CA ARG A 125 8.84 -15.08 4.72
C ARG A 125 9.06 -14.15 5.90
N SER A 126 10.27 -13.63 6.04
CA SER A 126 10.60 -12.67 7.09
C SER A 126 11.71 -11.73 6.64
N ASN A 127 11.66 -10.49 7.13
CA ASN A 127 12.64 -9.45 6.85
C ASN A 127 13.07 -8.83 8.19
N LEU A 128 14.37 -8.82 8.48
CA LEU A 128 14.92 -8.28 9.71
C LEU A 128 16.10 -7.33 9.40
N LEU A 129 16.40 -6.42 10.31
CA LEU A 129 17.54 -5.51 10.25
C LEU A 129 18.56 -5.91 11.31
N THR A 130 19.85 -5.97 10.94
CA THR A 130 20.91 -6.24 11.92
C THR A 130 20.97 -5.14 12.97
N GLN A 131 21.20 -5.55 14.22
CA GLN A 131 21.45 -4.65 15.33
C GLN A 131 22.95 -4.35 15.45
N ASP A 132 23.36 -3.65 16.51
CA ASP A 132 24.74 -3.20 16.74
C ASP A 132 25.77 -4.34 16.79
N ASN A 133 25.34 -5.55 17.16
CA ASN A 133 26.22 -6.73 17.18
C ASN A 133 26.40 -7.41 15.80
N GLY A 134 25.72 -6.93 14.75
CA GLY A 134 25.80 -7.49 13.40
C GLY A 134 25.19 -8.89 13.25
N ILE A 135 24.45 -9.39 14.25
CA ILE A 135 23.89 -10.75 14.26
C ILE A 135 22.37 -10.69 14.10
N LEU A 136 21.83 -11.59 13.28
CA LEU A 136 20.40 -11.85 13.12
C LEU A 136 20.12 -13.34 13.26
N THR A 137 19.03 -13.70 13.93
CA THR A 137 18.61 -15.11 14.06
C THR A 137 17.15 -15.26 13.63
N PHE A 138 16.91 -16.19 12.72
CA PHE A 138 15.58 -16.67 12.35
C PHE A 138 15.35 -17.99 13.05
N SER A 139 14.41 -18.00 13.99
CA SER A 139 14.03 -19.19 14.76
C SER A 139 12.75 -19.82 14.19
N ASN A 140 12.42 -21.01 14.67
CA ASN A 140 11.19 -21.73 14.34
C ASN A 140 11.05 -22.06 12.84
N LEU A 141 12.17 -22.40 12.21
CA LEU A 141 12.21 -22.79 10.80
C LEU A 141 11.95 -24.28 10.65
N SER A 142 11.04 -24.66 9.75
CA SER A 142 10.90 -26.05 9.34
C SER A 142 12.09 -26.49 8.50
N LEU A 143 12.33 -27.79 8.42
CA LEU A 143 13.32 -28.34 7.49
C LEU A 143 12.96 -27.96 6.04
N GLY A 144 13.96 -27.69 5.22
CA GLY A 144 13.76 -27.39 3.80
C GLY A 144 14.76 -26.40 3.22
N GLN A 145 14.45 -25.94 2.02
CA GLN A 145 15.28 -24.99 1.27
C GLN A 145 14.78 -23.56 1.50
N TYR A 146 15.69 -22.67 1.83
CA TYR A 146 15.44 -21.26 2.04
C TYR A 146 16.34 -20.42 1.14
N TYR A 147 15.85 -19.28 0.71
CA TYR A 147 16.60 -18.28 -0.03
C TYR A 147 16.72 -17.03 0.84
N PHE A 148 17.95 -16.58 1.08
CA PHE A 148 18.17 -15.30 1.74
C PHE A 148 18.64 -14.24 0.74
N LYS A 149 18.34 -12.99 1.05
CA LYS A 149 18.86 -11.82 0.35
C LYS A 149 19.23 -10.74 1.37
N SER A 150 20.48 -10.30 1.33
CA SER A 150 21.01 -9.20 2.12
C SER A 150 21.09 -7.94 1.27
N MET A 151 20.66 -6.80 1.83
CA MET A 151 20.70 -5.50 1.17
C MET A 151 21.10 -4.42 2.17
N MET A 152 22.02 -3.55 1.76
CA MET A 152 22.38 -2.33 2.47
C MET A 152 22.77 -1.27 1.45
N LYS A 153 22.33 -0.03 1.65
CA LYS A 153 22.55 1.07 0.71
C LYS A 153 24.05 1.32 0.42
N GLU A 154 24.87 1.41 1.46
CA GLU A 154 26.30 1.80 1.35
C GLU A 154 27.28 0.63 1.18
N PHE A 155 26.79 -0.60 1.32
CA PHE A 155 27.62 -1.80 1.36
C PHE A 155 27.10 -2.83 0.37
N ARG A 156 28.02 -3.42 -0.39
CA ARG A 156 27.76 -4.60 -1.20
C ARG A 156 28.03 -5.84 -0.35
N SER A 157 26.99 -6.61 -0.06
CA SER A 157 27.12 -7.87 0.68
C SER A 157 27.68 -9.00 -0.19
N GLU A 158 28.51 -9.86 0.38
CA GLU A 158 29.00 -11.09 -0.22
C GLU A 158 28.91 -12.25 0.80
N PRO A 159 28.11 -13.29 0.53
CA PRO A 159 27.13 -13.37 -0.56
C PRO A 159 25.98 -12.37 -0.37
N SER A 160 25.51 -11.76 -1.47
CA SER A 160 24.34 -10.87 -1.44
C SER A 160 23.03 -11.66 -1.39
N SER A 161 23.02 -12.87 -1.91
CA SER A 161 21.93 -13.83 -1.78
C SER A 161 22.39 -15.26 -2.06
N GLN A 162 21.70 -16.23 -1.48
CA GLN A 162 21.99 -17.65 -1.71
C GLN A 162 20.80 -18.53 -1.30
N MET A 163 20.68 -19.71 -1.92
CA MET A 163 19.89 -20.81 -1.37
C MET A 163 20.69 -21.55 -0.28
N ILE A 164 20.00 -21.86 0.80
CA ILE A 164 20.53 -22.61 1.95
C ILE A 164 19.58 -23.76 2.27
N GLU A 165 20.16 -24.89 2.66
CA GLU A 165 19.42 -26.05 3.13
C GLU A 165 19.42 -26.07 4.65
N VAL A 166 18.23 -26.17 5.24
CA VAL A 166 18.03 -26.21 6.69
C VAL A 166 17.55 -27.61 7.05
N GLN A 167 18.31 -28.28 7.92
CA GLN A 167 17.97 -29.60 8.44
C GLN A 167 17.19 -29.49 9.75
N GLU A 168 16.51 -30.58 10.13
CA GLU A 168 15.72 -30.66 11.36
C GLU A 168 16.59 -30.38 12.61
N GLY A 169 16.12 -29.49 13.50
CA GLY A 169 16.82 -29.11 14.73
C GLY A 169 18.17 -28.42 14.54
N GLN A 170 18.55 -28.05 13.31
CA GLN A 170 19.84 -27.46 13.02
C GLN A 170 19.93 -26.01 13.48
N ASN A 171 21.08 -25.62 14.03
CA ASN A 171 21.46 -24.22 14.22
C ASN A 171 22.54 -23.84 13.21
N LEU A 172 22.12 -23.36 12.04
CA LEU A 172 23.03 -23.01 10.94
C LEU A 172 23.56 -21.59 11.16
N ARG A 173 24.88 -21.39 11.02
CA ARG A 173 25.51 -20.07 11.06
C ARG A 173 26.09 -19.71 9.70
N ILE A 174 25.72 -18.54 9.18
CA ILE A 174 26.17 -18.02 7.89
C ILE A 174 26.85 -16.68 8.11
N THR A 175 28.03 -16.50 7.53
CA THR A 175 28.76 -15.23 7.59
C THR A 175 28.60 -14.48 6.27
N ILE A 176 28.24 -13.20 6.36
CA ILE A 176 28.13 -12.29 5.21
C ILE A 176 29.14 -11.16 5.41
N THR A 177 29.95 -10.90 4.40
CA THR A 177 30.92 -9.79 4.43
C THR A 177 30.39 -8.62 3.62
N GLY A 178 30.32 -7.43 4.22
CA GLY A 178 29.92 -6.20 3.57
C GLY A 178 31.12 -5.39 3.11
N PHE A 179 31.18 -5.15 1.80
CA PHE A 179 32.19 -4.31 1.15
C PHE A 179 31.65 -2.90 1.00
N ARG A 180 32.35 -1.90 1.53
CA ARG A 180 31.87 -0.51 1.43
C ARG A 180 32.03 -0.03 -0.01
N THR A 181 30.93 0.30 -0.66
CA THR A 181 30.93 0.69 -2.09
C THR A 181 30.37 2.09 -2.32
N ALA A 182 29.68 2.66 -1.34
CA ALA A 182 29.18 4.01 -1.39
C ALA A 182 29.28 4.71 -0.03
N TYR A 183 29.09 6.02 -0.04
CA TYR A 183 29.23 6.91 1.11
C TYR A 183 27.97 7.77 1.26
N SER A 184 27.80 8.33 2.46
CA SER A 184 26.78 9.33 2.72
C SER A 184 27.39 10.72 2.87
N CYS A 185 26.70 11.75 2.38
CA CYS A 185 26.98 13.14 2.68
C CYS A 185 25.94 13.67 3.67
N TYR A 186 26.41 14.41 4.67
CA TYR A 186 25.58 14.99 5.73
C TYR A 186 25.74 16.49 5.72
N GLY A 187 24.65 17.20 5.98
CA GLY A 187 24.67 18.66 6.09
C GLY A 187 23.45 19.19 6.82
N THR A 188 23.39 20.53 6.92
CA THR A 188 22.31 21.27 7.56
C THR A 188 21.86 22.42 6.68
N VAL A 189 20.57 22.73 6.68
CA VAL A 189 19.97 23.90 6.04
C VAL A 189 19.42 24.81 7.13
N SER A 190 19.79 26.09 7.07
CA SER A 190 19.34 27.12 8.01
C SER A 190 19.01 28.42 7.28
N SER A 191 18.08 29.19 7.83
CA SER A 191 17.78 30.55 7.39
C SER A 191 18.94 31.52 7.65
N LEU A 192 18.87 32.72 7.07
CA LEU A 192 19.90 33.77 7.24
C LEU A 192 20.10 34.20 8.71
N ASN A 193 19.10 33.98 9.55
CA ASN A 193 19.14 34.23 10.99
C ASN A 193 19.75 33.07 11.80
N GLY A 194 20.10 31.96 11.16
CA GLY A 194 20.67 30.76 11.79
C GLY A 194 19.66 29.73 12.28
N GLU A 195 18.35 29.96 12.11
CA GLU A 195 17.32 29.00 12.50
C GLU A 195 17.26 27.82 11.51
N PRO A 196 17.01 26.58 11.98
CA PRO A 196 16.95 25.40 11.12
C PRO A 196 15.70 25.41 10.23
N GLU A 197 15.85 24.94 8.99
CA GLU A 197 14.76 24.87 8.01
C GLU A 197 14.36 23.42 7.73
N GLN A 198 13.15 23.05 8.15
CA GLN A 198 12.56 21.73 7.92
C GLN A 198 11.86 21.63 6.56
N GLY A 199 11.90 20.45 5.95
CA GLY A 199 11.10 20.17 4.75
C GLY A 199 11.72 20.69 3.45
N ILE A 200 12.99 21.10 3.48
CA ILE A 200 13.73 21.57 2.32
C ILE A 200 14.27 20.36 1.56
N ALA A 201 13.95 20.28 0.26
CA ALA A 201 14.52 19.28 -0.64
C ALA A 201 16.00 19.59 -0.90
N VAL A 202 16.84 18.57 -0.90
CA VAL A 202 18.27 18.68 -1.19
C VAL A 202 18.64 17.58 -2.16
N GLU A 203 19.30 17.93 -3.26
CA GLU A 203 19.71 16.99 -4.30
C GLU A 203 21.25 17.02 -4.48
N ALA A 204 21.83 15.85 -4.69
CA ALA A 204 23.18 15.68 -5.17
C ALA A 204 23.18 15.10 -6.57
N VAL A 205 23.71 15.87 -7.52
CA VAL A 205 23.81 15.45 -8.93
C VAL A 205 25.27 15.23 -9.29
N GLY A 206 25.59 14.02 -9.76
CA GLY A 206 26.92 13.67 -10.23
C GLY A 206 27.34 14.53 -11.41
N GLN A 207 28.64 14.76 -11.55
CA GLN A 207 29.22 15.62 -12.59
C GLN A 207 30.01 14.77 -13.60
N LYS A 208 30.12 15.27 -14.84
CA LYS A 208 30.89 14.65 -15.94
C LYS A 208 30.45 13.19 -16.17
N ASP A 209 31.37 12.24 -16.06
CA ASP A 209 31.13 10.80 -16.27
C ASP A 209 30.19 10.18 -15.23
N CYS A 210 29.91 10.90 -14.13
CA CYS A 210 28.97 10.49 -13.10
C CYS A 210 27.58 11.16 -13.21
N SER A 211 27.29 11.88 -14.31
CA SER A 211 26.04 12.66 -14.48
C SER A 211 24.75 11.85 -14.41
N ILE A 212 24.85 10.53 -14.59
CA ILE A 212 23.72 9.60 -14.48
C ILE A 212 23.35 9.24 -13.04
N TYR A 213 24.20 9.58 -12.07
CA TYR A 213 23.98 9.28 -10.66
C TYR A 213 23.46 10.53 -9.95
N GLY A 214 22.33 10.38 -9.26
CA GLY A 214 21.75 11.41 -8.41
C GLY A 214 21.09 10.79 -7.19
N GLU A 215 21.02 11.55 -6.11
CA GLU A 215 20.28 11.21 -4.89
C GLU A 215 19.62 12.48 -4.36
N ASP A 216 18.41 12.35 -3.84
CA ASP A 216 17.65 13.42 -3.21
C ASP A 216 17.24 13.06 -1.77
N THR A 217 17.00 14.08 -0.96
CA THR A 217 16.52 13.93 0.41
C THR A 217 15.78 15.18 0.87
N VAL A 218 15.21 15.14 2.07
CA VAL A 218 14.49 16.27 2.68
C VAL A 218 15.02 16.50 4.08
N THR A 219 15.16 17.77 4.49
CA THR A 219 15.63 18.13 5.83
C THR A 219 14.62 17.78 6.92
N ASP A 220 15.14 17.32 8.06
CA ASP A 220 14.35 17.03 9.27
C ASP A 220 14.01 18.29 10.09
N GLU A 221 13.37 18.13 11.25
CA GLU A 221 12.98 19.22 12.17
C GLU A 221 14.16 20.07 12.66
N GLU A 222 15.38 19.52 12.65
CA GLU A 222 16.61 20.22 13.03
C GLU A 222 17.35 20.80 11.80
N GLY A 223 16.72 20.76 10.62
CA GLY A 223 17.30 21.21 9.36
C GLY A 223 18.41 20.28 8.84
N LYS A 224 18.60 19.08 9.41
CA LYS A 224 19.65 18.14 8.99
C LYS A 224 19.18 17.29 7.82
N PHE A 225 20.12 16.93 6.95
CA PHE A 225 19.87 16.01 5.84
C PHE A 225 20.99 14.98 5.67
N ARG A 226 20.66 13.87 5.01
CA ARG A 226 21.61 12.80 4.65
C ARG A 226 21.33 12.28 3.23
N LEU A 227 22.24 12.59 2.32
CA LEU A 227 22.29 12.00 0.97
C LEU A 227 23.06 10.68 1.04
N ARG A 228 22.45 9.59 0.56
CA ARG A 228 23.01 8.23 0.67
C ARG A 228 23.54 7.75 -0.70
N GLU A 229 24.24 6.62 -0.69
CA GLU A 229 24.65 5.91 -1.91
C GLU A 229 25.56 6.71 -2.88
N LEU A 230 26.29 7.71 -2.38
CA LEU A 230 27.22 8.48 -3.21
C LEU A 230 28.47 7.66 -3.53
N LEU A 231 28.79 7.54 -4.82
CA LEU A 231 29.88 6.69 -5.29
C LEU A 231 31.25 7.38 -5.07
N PRO A 232 32.27 6.64 -4.61
CA PRO A 232 33.62 7.17 -4.51
C PRO A 232 34.20 7.52 -5.89
N GLY A 233 34.96 8.60 -5.98
CA GLY A 233 35.59 9.07 -7.22
C GLY A 233 34.69 9.94 -8.10
N CYS A 234 33.39 10.02 -7.81
CA CYS A 234 32.48 10.98 -8.44
C CYS A 234 32.51 12.34 -7.73
N MET A 235 32.41 13.41 -8.53
CA MET A 235 32.13 14.75 -8.01
C MET A 235 30.62 14.98 -8.06
N TYR A 236 30.04 15.44 -6.96
CA TYR A 236 28.62 15.77 -6.87
C TYR A 236 28.45 17.27 -6.64
N HIS A 237 27.50 17.89 -7.34
CA HIS A 237 27.00 19.22 -7.01
C HIS A 237 25.81 19.04 -6.08
N VAL A 238 25.92 19.58 -4.85
CA VAL A 238 24.85 19.53 -3.85
C VAL A 238 24.16 20.89 -3.83
N GLY A 239 22.87 20.90 -4.15
CA GLY A 239 22.07 22.11 -4.27
C GLY A 239 20.60 21.88 -3.95
N ASN A 240 19.84 22.97 -3.97
CA ASN A 240 18.37 23.01 -3.83
C ASN A 240 17.72 23.57 -5.12
N ASN A 241 18.45 23.56 -6.24
CA ASN A 241 18.00 24.13 -7.51
C ASN A 241 18.19 23.13 -8.66
N ASP A 242 17.29 23.22 -9.63
CA ASP A 242 16.95 22.24 -10.66
C ASP A 242 18.11 21.67 -11.51
N VAL A 243 17.90 20.44 -11.99
CA VAL A 243 18.66 19.82 -13.07
C VAL A 243 18.29 20.49 -14.40
N ASP A 244 19.19 21.30 -14.93
CA ASP A 244 19.06 21.89 -16.26
C ASP A 244 19.46 20.89 -17.37
N ASP A 245 18.86 21.01 -18.56
CA ASP A 245 19.16 20.24 -19.78
C ASP A 245 18.69 18.76 -19.82
N VAL A 246 17.61 18.42 -19.09
CA VAL A 246 16.99 17.09 -19.15
C VAL A 246 15.92 17.01 -20.25
N ASN A 247 16.11 16.14 -21.25
CA ASN A 247 15.08 15.83 -22.25
C ASN A 247 14.24 14.60 -21.80
N ILE A 248 13.14 14.87 -21.08
CA ILE A 248 12.16 13.87 -20.66
C ILE A 248 10.90 13.96 -21.53
N ILE A 249 10.55 12.85 -22.18
CA ILE A 249 9.24 12.67 -22.83
C ILE A 249 8.34 11.88 -21.89
N VAL A 250 7.34 12.53 -21.29
CA VAL A 250 6.34 11.91 -20.41
C VAL A 250 4.93 12.43 -20.71
N PHE A 251 3.96 11.51 -20.69
CA PHE A 251 2.54 11.74 -20.97
C PHE A 251 1.87 12.62 -19.89
N ARG A 252 1.24 13.72 -20.31
CA ARG A 252 0.70 14.78 -19.43
C ARG A 252 -0.74 14.51 -18.94
N GLN A 253 -0.99 14.89 -17.69
CA GLN A 253 -2.32 15.17 -17.18
C GLN A 253 -2.93 16.37 -17.94
N ILE A 254 -4.24 16.28 -18.21
CA ILE A 254 -4.95 17.17 -19.11
C ILE A 254 -5.08 18.58 -18.49
N ASN A 255 -4.16 19.50 -18.84
CA ASN A 255 -4.14 20.91 -18.42
C ASN A 255 -4.98 21.82 -19.33
N GLN A 256 -5.85 21.22 -20.14
CA GLN A 256 -6.70 21.93 -21.08
C GLN A 256 -8.15 21.50 -20.91
N PHE A 257 -9.09 22.40 -21.13
CA PHE A 257 -10.51 22.09 -21.13
C PHE A 257 -11.17 22.56 -22.43
N ASP A 258 -12.25 21.89 -22.79
CA ASP A 258 -13.08 22.24 -23.93
C ASP A 258 -14.19 23.20 -23.49
N LEU A 259 -14.36 24.29 -24.26
CA LEU A 259 -15.49 25.18 -24.15
C LEU A 259 -16.29 25.20 -25.45
N SER A 260 -17.44 24.54 -25.41
CA SER A 260 -18.41 24.50 -26.51
C SER A 260 -19.82 24.80 -26.02
N GLY A 261 -20.66 25.21 -26.95
CA GLY A 261 -22.00 25.66 -26.64
C GLY A 261 -22.86 25.82 -27.87
N ASN A 262 -24.14 26.07 -27.66
CA ASN A 262 -25.11 26.23 -28.73
C ASN A 262 -25.66 27.65 -28.77
N VAL A 263 -25.98 28.14 -29.96
CA VAL A 263 -26.52 29.46 -30.22
C VAL A 263 -27.91 29.27 -30.82
N VAL A 264 -28.91 29.59 -30.01
CA VAL A 264 -30.30 29.49 -30.38
C VAL A 264 -30.70 30.75 -31.14
N THR A 265 -30.89 30.59 -32.44
CA THR A 265 -31.35 31.63 -33.35
C THR A 265 -31.97 31.02 -34.61
N SER A 266 -32.67 31.82 -35.41
CA SER A 266 -33.18 31.37 -36.71
C SER A 266 -32.03 31.14 -37.69
N SER A 267 -32.13 30.09 -38.51
CA SER A 267 -31.04 29.61 -39.37
C SER A 267 -30.50 30.67 -40.34
N GLU A 268 -31.35 31.60 -40.78
CA GLU A 268 -30.98 32.68 -41.70
C GLU A 268 -29.96 33.68 -41.12
N TYR A 269 -29.83 33.76 -39.79
CA TYR A 269 -28.92 34.72 -39.14
C TYR A 269 -27.61 34.09 -38.67
N LEU A 270 -27.49 32.76 -38.67
CA LEU A 270 -26.31 32.06 -38.13
C LEU A 270 -25.01 32.57 -38.75
N SER A 271 -24.93 32.64 -40.08
CA SER A 271 -23.71 33.04 -40.80
C SER A 271 -23.25 34.47 -40.51
N THR A 272 -24.10 35.29 -39.91
CA THR A 272 -23.78 36.67 -39.52
C THR A 272 -23.23 36.77 -38.11
N LEU A 273 -23.29 35.69 -37.33
CA LEU A 273 -22.97 35.69 -35.92
C LEU A 273 -21.57 35.14 -35.63
N TRP A 274 -20.98 35.69 -34.57
CA TRP A 274 -19.67 35.32 -34.07
C TRP A 274 -19.71 35.18 -32.56
N VAL A 275 -19.13 34.11 -32.04
CA VAL A 275 -18.92 33.92 -30.61
C VAL A 275 -17.48 34.32 -30.29
N LYS A 276 -17.31 35.22 -29.34
CA LYS A 276 -16.03 35.78 -28.93
C LYS A 276 -15.77 35.43 -27.46
N LEU A 277 -14.57 34.96 -27.16
CA LEU A 277 -14.15 34.62 -25.81
C LEU A 277 -13.20 35.70 -25.29
N PHE A 278 -13.41 36.12 -24.05
CA PHE A 278 -12.60 37.11 -23.36
C PHE A 278 -12.19 36.61 -21.98
N ARG A 279 -11.14 37.21 -21.44
CA ARG A 279 -10.86 37.16 -19.99
C ARG A 279 -11.74 38.20 -19.34
N SER A 280 -12.30 37.89 -18.17
CA SER A 280 -13.19 38.81 -17.46
C SER A 280 -12.54 40.16 -17.15
N GLU A 281 -11.22 40.19 -16.97
CA GLU A 281 -10.45 41.40 -16.67
C GLU A 281 -10.12 42.26 -17.90
N ASN A 282 -10.27 41.73 -19.12
CA ASN A 282 -9.97 42.46 -20.35
C ASN A 282 -10.99 42.11 -21.45
N LEU A 283 -12.08 42.88 -21.49
CA LEU A 283 -13.18 42.71 -22.45
C LEU A 283 -12.98 43.48 -23.76
N ASP A 284 -11.92 44.29 -23.89
CA ASP A 284 -11.65 45.05 -25.11
C ASP A 284 -10.94 44.17 -26.17
N ASN A 285 -10.16 43.20 -25.70
CA ASN A 285 -9.34 42.34 -26.55
C ASN A 285 -9.79 40.88 -26.46
N PRO A 286 -10.54 40.38 -27.46
CA PRO A 286 -10.99 38.99 -27.49
C PRO A 286 -9.81 38.04 -27.66
N ILE A 287 -9.79 37.01 -26.84
CA ILE A 287 -8.81 35.93 -26.86
C ILE A 287 -9.03 35.08 -28.12
N GLN A 288 -10.30 34.73 -28.39
CA GLN A 288 -10.67 33.94 -29.56
C GLN A 288 -12.02 34.39 -30.13
N LYS A 289 -12.24 34.09 -31.41
CA LYS A 289 -13.50 34.36 -32.12
C LYS A 289 -13.84 33.20 -33.06
N VAL A 290 -15.10 32.79 -33.08
CA VAL A 290 -15.62 31.71 -33.94
C VAL A 290 -16.86 32.20 -34.66
N SER A 291 -16.87 32.13 -36.00
CA SER A 291 -18.06 32.38 -36.81
C SER A 291 -19.02 31.20 -36.76
N LEU A 292 -20.33 31.45 -36.70
CA LEU A 292 -21.33 30.41 -36.64
C LEU A 292 -21.81 30.02 -38.04
N GLY A 293 -21.32 28.90 -38.57
CA GLY A 293 -21.93 28.25 -39.76
C GLY A 293 -23.15 27.40 -39.39
N GLN A 294 -23.20 26.95 -38.14
CA GLN A 294 -24.23 26.12 -37.54
C GLN A 294 -24.45 26.59 -36.10
N SER A 295 -25.55 26.18 -35.45
CA SER A 295 -25.89 26.66 -34.11
C SER A 295 -24.87 26.26 -33.04
N LEU A 296 -24.05 25.23 -33.24
CA LEU A 296 -23.01 24.84 -32.29
C LEU A 296 -21.70 25.61 -32.54
N PHE A 297 -21.11 26.17 -31.48
CA PHE A 297 -19.73 26.64 -31.47
C PHE A 297 -18.86 25.78 -30.55
N HIS A 298 -17.59 25.76 -30.87
CA HIS A 298 -16.56 25.12 -30.07
C HIS A 298 -15.29 25.95 -30.20
N PHE A 299 -14.69 26.31 -29.06
CA PHE A 299 -13.40 26.98 -29.02
C PHE A 299 -12.27 25.95 -28.95
N PRO A 300 -11.13 26.19 -29.62
CA PRO A 300 -9.90 25.47 -29.37
C PRO A 300 -9.59 25.35 -27.88
N LEU A 301 -9.02 24.21 -27.50
CA LEU A 301 -8.70 23.84 -26.12
C LEU A 301 -8.07 24.98 -25.32
N LEU A 302 -8.72 25.34 -24.21
CA LEU A 302 -8.31 26.43 -23.33
C LEU A 302 -7.47 25.90 -22.18
N LEU A 303 -6.49 26.67 -21.74
CA LEU A 303 -5.65 26.31 -20.60
C LEU A 303 -6.46 26.42 -19.30
N ARG A 304 -6.29 25.47 -18.40
CA ARG A 304 -6.85 25.52 -17.04
C ARG A 304 -5.98 26.43 -16.16
N ASP A 305 -6.01 27.74 -16.45
CA ASP A 305 -5.16 28.76 -15.82
C ASP A 305 -5.77 29.43 -14.58
N GLY A 306 -6.98 29.00 -14.17
CA GLY A 306 -7.66 29.54 -12.99
C GLY A 306 -8.38 30.87 -13.22
N GLU A 307 -8.28 31.41 -14.44
CA GLU A 307 -8.90 32.66 -14.86
C GLU A 307 -10.40 32.52 -15.12
N ASN A 308 -11.12 33.62 -14.95
CA ASN A 308 -12.53 33.70 -15.30
C ASN A 308 -12.69 34.12 -16.77
N TYR A 309 -13.47 33.34 -17.50
CA TYR A 309 -13.74 33.59 -18.91
C TYR A 309 -15.16 34.07 -19.13
N VAL A 310 -15.30 34.99 -20.09
CA VAL A 310 -16.58 35.54 -20.52
C VAL A 310 -16.77 35.29 -22.00
N VAL A 311 -17.89 34.66 -22.36
CA VAL A 311 -18.28 34.42 -23.75
C VAL A 311 -19.31 35.46 -24.18
N LEU A 312 -19.10 36.05 -25.35
CA LEU A 312 -19.98 37.05 -25.95
C LEU A 312 -20.38 36.69 -27.36
N LEU A 313 -21.64 36.96 -27.69
CA LEU A 313 -22.18 36.79 -29.04
C LEU A 313 -22.23 38.16 -29.73
N ASP A 314 -21.80 38.19 -30.99
CA ASP A 314 -21.73 39.40 -31.81
C ASP A 314 -22.28 39.13 -33.22
N SER A 315 -22.72 40.17 -33.94
CA SER A 315 -23.31 40.06 -35.27
C SER A 315 -22.72 41.08 -36.25
N THR A 316 -22.48 40.65 -37.49
CA THR A 316 -22.12 41.53 -38.60
C THR A 316 -23.34 42.22 -39.22
N LEU A 317 -24.56 41.94 -38.77
CA LEU A 317 -25.76 42.64 -39.22
C LEU A 317 -25.70 44.12 -38.81
N PRO A 318 -25.95 45.04 -39.74
CA PRO A 318 -25.89 46.47 -39.44
C PRO A 318 -27.04 46.87 -38.53
N ARG A 319 -26.69 47.48 -37.38
CA ARG A 319 -27.67 47.95 -36.37
C ARG A 319 -28.60 49.06 -36.87
N SER A 320 -28.30 49.68 -38.00
CA SER A 320 -29.18 50.67 -38.65
C SER A 320 -30.39 50.03 -39.35
N GLN A 321 -30.32 48.73 -39.68
CA GLN A 321 -31.37 47.99 -40.38
C GLN A 321 -32.03 46.93 -39.50
N TYR A 322 -31.28 46.34 -38.57
CA TYR A 322 -31.75 45.31 -37.66
C TYR A 322 -31.61 45.77 -36.21
N ASP A 323 -32.69 45.70 -35.46
CA ASP A 323 -32.62 45.82 -34.00
C ASP A 323 -32.42 44.43 -33.40
N TYR A 324 -31.38 44.22 -32.62
CA TYR A 324 -31.11 42.92 -32.01
C TYR A 324 -30.47 43.07 -30.64
N ALA A 325 -30.83 42.15 -29.74
CA ALA A 325 -30.34 42.12 -28.38
C ALA A 325 -29.68 40.79 -28.07
N PHE A 326 -28.51 40.85 -27.45
CA PHE A 326 -27.86 39.69 -26.85
C PHE A 326 -28.26 39.66 -25.38
N ARG A 327 -28.80 38.53 -24.90
CA ARG A 327 -29.00 38.35 -23.45
C ARG A 327 -27.99 37.35 -22.93
N LYS A 328 -27.40 37.75 -21.80
CA LYS A 328 -26.51 37.00 -20.90
C LYS A 328 -25.01 37.09 -21.25
N TYR A 329 -24.26 37.70 -20.33
CA TYR A 329 -22.83 37.46 -20.13
C TYR A 329 -22.74 36.24 -19.21
N LEU A 330 -22.04 35.19 -19.63
CA LEU A 330 -21.80 34.05 -18.76
C LEU A 330 -20.37 34.14 -18.24
N SER A 331 -20.22 34.40 -16.95
CA SER A 331 -18.96 34.25 -16.25
C SER A 331 -18.83 32.78 -15.85
N LEU A 332 -17.80 32.11 -16.36
CA LEU A 332 -17.60 30.69 -16.11
C LEU A 332 -16.40 30.52 -15.19
N GLN A 333 -16.62 29.78 -14.09
CA GLN A 333 -15.55 29.30 -13.23
C GLN A 333 -15.62 27.76 -13.23
N TRP A 334 -14.60 27.14 -13.81
CA TRP A 334 -14.32 25.69 -13.81
C TRP A 334 -15.52 24.73 -13.96
N ALA A 335 -15.92 24.38 -15.18
CA ALA A 335 -16.64 23.12 -15.48
C ALA A 335 -16.75 22.87 -17.00
N THR A 336 -16.89 21.61 -17.41
CA THR A 336 -17.45 21.25 -18.73
C THR A 336 -18.94 21.60 -18.73
N THR A 337 -19.26 22.84 -19.06
CA THR A 337 -20.65 23.31 -19.18
C THR A 337 -20.99 23.52 -20.64
N ASN A 338 -21.98 22.77 -21.12
CA ASN A 338 -22.60 23.06 -22.41
C ASN A 338 -23.55 24.25 -22.23
N THR A 339 -23.20 25.38 -22.85
CA THR A 339 -23.89 26.66 -22.63
C THR A 339 -24.70 27.07 -23.84
N SER A 340 -25.92 27.55 -23.61
CA SER A 340 -26.80 28.06 -24.67
C SER A 340 -26.85 29.59 -24.66
N LEU A 341 -26.45 30.21 -25.75
CA LEU A 341 -26.56 31.65 -26.01
C LEU A 341 -27.74 31.89 -26.95
N CYS A 342 -28.46 33.00 -26.78
CA CYS A 342 -29.62 33.31 -27.61
C CYS A 342 -29.41 34.59 -28.41
N PHE A 343 -29.75 34.53 -29.70
CA PHE A 343 -29.85 35.69 -30.58
C PHE A 343 -31.23 35.76 -31.19
N SER A 344 -31.94 36.85 -30.93
CA SER A 344 -33.21 37.13 -31.56
C SER A 344 -33.24 38.56 -32.08
N VAL A 345 -33.74 38.68 -33.30
CA VAL A 345 -34.14 39.96 -33.89
C VAL A 345 -35.63 40.10 -33.60
N PRO A 346 -36.08 41.08 -32.78
CA PRO A 346 -37.51 41.30 -32.54
C PRO A 346 -38.21 41.52 -33.88
N ARG A 347 -39.39 40.90 -34.08
CA ARG A 347 -40.15 41.09 -35.32
C ARG A 347 -40.63 42.53 -35.41
N GLY A 348 -39.89 43.34 -36.16
CA GLY A 348 -40.23 44.73 -36.42
C GLY A 348 -39.08 45.58 -36.93
N SER A 349 -38.24 45.09 -37.85
CA SER A 349 -37.29 45.94 -38.57
C SER A 349 -36.77 45.27 -39.86
N TYR A 350 -37.66 45.01 -40.82
CA TYR A 350 -37.36 45.10 -42.26
C TYR A 350 -38.57 45.74 -42.94
N PRO A 351 -38.39 46.56 -43.99
CA PRO A 351 -39.52 47.06 -44.76
C PRO A 351 -40.17 45.89 -45.53
N SER A 352 -41.22 45.34 -44.92
CA SER A 352 -42.43 44.76 -45.56
C SER A 352 -42.28 43.62 -46.58
N ARG A 353 -42.54 42.36 -46.16
CA ARG A 353 -43.59 41.47 -46.71
C ARG A 353 -43.67 40.09 -46.00
N THR A 354 -44.73 39.94 -45.20
CA THR A 354 -45.66 38.80 -45.02
C THR A 354 -45.28 37.32 -45.26
N LEU A 355 -45.67 36.50 -44.25
CA LEU A 355 -45.91 35.03 -44.15
C LEU A 355 -44.64 34.14 -44.00
N HIS A 356 -44.51 33.20 -43.05
CA HIS A 356 -45.48 32.44 -42.24
C HIS A 356 -44.98 32.25 -40.79
N LYS A 357 -45.93 32.12 -39.86
CA LYS A 357 -45.71 31.82 -38.43
C LYS A 357 -45.21 30.38 -38.22
N GLY A 358 -44.15 30.24 -37.42
CA GLY A 358 -43.91 29.10 -36.52
C GLY A 358 -43.51 29.65 -35.15
N PRO A 359 -43.94 29.05 -34.03
CA PRO A 359 -43.59 29.55 -32.70
C PRO A 359 -42.16 29.10 -32.40
N THR A 360 -41.17 29.96 -32.59
CA THR A 360 -39.89 29.75 -31.91
C THR A 360 -40.11 30.19 -30.47
N SER A 361 -40.24 29.18 -29.61
CA SER A 361 -40.26 29.29 -28.15
C SER A 361 -39.38 30.44 -27.66
N PRO A 362 -39.88 31.32 -26.77
CA PRO A 362 -39.00 32.29 -26.13
C PRO A 362 -37.89 31.51 -25.43
N CYS A 363 -36.65 31.97 -25.57
CA CYS A 363 -35.54 31.41 -24.80
C CYS A 363 -35.93 31.42 -23.31
N PRO A 364 -35.74 30.31 -22.58
CA PRO A 364 -36.04 30.27 -21.15
C PRO A 364 -35.20 31.27 -20.35
#